data_AF-A0A099L4Q5-F1
#
_entry.id   AF-A0A099L4Q5-F1
#
_cell.length_a   1.000
_cell.length_b   1.000
_cell.length_c   1.000
_cell.angle_alpha   90.00
_cell.angle_beta   90.00
_cell.angle_gamma   90.00
#
_symmetry.space_group_name_H-M   'P 1'
#
loop_
_entity.id
_entity.type
_entity.pdbx_description
1 polymer ?
#
loop_
_entity_poly.entity_id
_entity_poly.type
_entity_poly.pdbx_seq_one_letter_code
_entity_poly.pdbx_strand_id
1 'polypeptide(L)'
;MAYVDLNPVRAKISDTPEQSAFTSIQLRIKAAIKGTQPQSLLSFTGNEHQHKKIGISFSLKDYLTLVGETGRILRDDKRGAISVKAINILVRLHIRAFV
;
A
#
# COMPACT_ATOMS: atom_id res chain seq x y z
N MET A 1 7.68 0.22 -6.46
CA MET A 1 6.27 0.21 -6.01
C MET A 1 5.96 1.45 -5.19
N ALA A 2 6.33 1.52 -3.91
CA ALA A 2 5.92 2.60 -2.99
C ALA A 2 6.06 4.03 -3.53
N TYR A 3 7.18 4.35 -4.19
CA TYR A 3 7.36 5.66 -4.83
C TYR A 3 6.25 5.95 -5.85
N VAL A 4 6.09 5.10 -6.86
CA VAL A 4 5.08 5.28 -7.91
C VAL A 4 3.67 5.28 -7.33
N ASP A 5 3.42 4.43 -6.32
CA ASP A 5 2.13 4.34 -5.64
C ASP A 5 1.77 5.62 -4.85
N LEU A 6 2.77 6.39 -4.42
CA LEU A 6 2.61 7.70 -3.78
C LEU A 6 2.64 8.87 -4.77
N ASN A 7 2.87 8.65 -6.07
CA ASN A 7 2.93 9.75 -7.03
C ASN A 7 1.61 10.52 -7.14
N PRO A 8 0.42 9.88 -7.20
CA PRO A 8 -0.83 10.64 -7.23
C PRO A 8 -1.04 11.47 -5.96
N VAL A 9 -0.60 10.98 -4.80
CA VAL A 9 -0.62 11.74 -3.53
C VAL A 9 0.28 12.96 -3.64
N ARG A 10 1.55 12.77 -4.02
CA ARG A 10 2.53 13.86 -4.20
C ARG A 10 2.13 14.88 -5.26
N ALA A 11 1.45 14.44 -6.32
CA ALA A 11 0.94 15.33 -7.36
C ALA A 11 -0.35 16.05 -6.95
N LYS A 12 -0.90 15.77 -5.75
CA LYS A 12 -2.21 16.25 -5.27
C LYS A 12 -3.36 15.86 -6.20
N ILE A 13 -3.25 14.68 -6.82
CA ILE A 13 -4.30 14.03 -7.63
C ILE A 13 -5.17 13.12 -6.73
N SER A 14 -4.65 12.68 -5.59
CA SER A 14 -5.37 11.85 -4.62
C SER A 14 -4.94 12.21 -3.19
N ASP A 15 -5.84 12.09 -2.21
CA ASP A 15 -5.50 12.42 -0.82
C ASP A 15 -4.83 11.26 -0.08
N THR A 16 -5.08 10.03 -0.53
CA THR A 16 -4.59 8.80 0.09
C THR A 16 -4.15 7.76 -0.94
N PRO A 17 -3.22 6.85 -0.59
CA PRO A 17 -2.78 5.77 -1.49
C PRO A 17 -3.93 4.89 -2.00
N GLU A 18 -4.96 4.69 -1.19
CA GLU A 18 -6.15 3.90 -1.54
C GLU A 18 -6.98 4.53 -2.67
N GLN A 19 -6.90 5.86 -2.81
CA GLN A 19 -7.59 6.64 -3.84
C GLN A 19 -6.74 6.86 -5.09
N SER A 20 -5.44 6.54 -5.05
CA SER A 20 -4.50 6.68 -6.17
C SER A 20 -4.89 5.80 -7.38
N ALA A 21 -5.68 6.34 -8.30
CA ALA A 21 -6.12 5.61 -9.49
C ALA A 21 -4.94 5.14 -10.35
N PHE A 22 -5.10 3.98 -11.00
CA PHE A 22 -4.13 3.39 -11.93
C PHE A 22 -2.75 3.08 -11.30
N THR A 23 -2.70 2.87 -9.98
CA THR A 23 -1.47 2.45 -9.28
C THR A 23 -1.51 0.99 -8.85
N SER A 24 -0.33 0.42 -8.58
CA SER A 24 -0.22 -0.96 -8.13
C SER A 24 -0.82 -1.16 -6.74
N ILE A 25 -0.71 -0.16 -5.85
CA ILE A 25 -1.33 -0.20 -4.54
C ILE A 25 -2.86 -0.26 -4.62
N GLN A 26 -3.47 0.49 -5.53
CA GLN A 26 -4.93 0.44 -5.71
C GLN A 26 -5.39 -0.96 -6.13
N LEU A 27 -4.70 -1.59 -7.08
CA LEU A 27 -5.02 -2.94 -7.53
C LEU A 27 -4.89 -3.96 -6.39
N ARG A 28 -3.82 -3.84 -5.61
CA ARG A 28 -3.58 -4.72 -4.46
C ARG A 28 -4.62 -4.55 -3.36
N ILE A 29 -5.02 -3.31 -3.05
CA ILE A 29 -6.09 -3.02 -2.09
C ILE A 29 -7.43 -3.61 -2.55
N LYS A 30 -7.81 -3.35 -3.81
CA LYS A 30 -9.07 -3.86 -4.37
C LYS A 30 -9.14 -5.39 -4.33
N ALA A 31 -8.03 -6.07 -4.58
CA ALA A 31 -7.94 -7.52 -4.47
C ALA A 31 -7.97 -7.98 -3.00
N ALA A 32 -7.23 -7.31 -2.11
CA ALA A 32 -7.15 -7.65 -0.69
C ALA A 32 -8.50 -7.57 0.03
N ILE A 33 -9.31 -6.55 -0.28
CA ILE A 33 -10.68 -6.41 0.27
C ILE A 33 -11.55 -7.62 -0.12
N LYS A 34 -11.30 -8.23 -1.28
CA LYS A 34 -11.98 -9.44 -1.75
C LYS A 34 -11.31 -10.74 -1.27
N GLY A 35 -10.24 -10.65 -0.48
CA GLY A 35 -9.45 -11.82 -0.06
C GLY A 35 -8.64 -12.47 -1.17
N THR A 36 -8.34 -11.73 -2.26
CA THR A 36 -7.62 -12.26 -3.44
C THR A 36 -6.32 -11.48 -3.72
N GLN A 37 -5.57 -11.91 -4.74
CA GLN A 37 -4.41 -11.21 -5.27
C GLN A 37 -4.67 -10.75 -6.71
N PRO A 38 -4.12 -9.61 -7.14
CA PRO A 38 -4.27 -9.14 -8.51
C PRO A 38 -3.48 -10.01 -9.49
N GLN A 39 -4.12 -10.48 -10.57
CA GLN A 39 -3.50 -11.36 -11.57
C GLN A 39 -2.39 -10.69 -12.40
N SER A 40 -2.48 -9.37 -12.58
CA SER A 40 -1.52 -8.60 -13.37
C SER A 40 -0.25 -8.22 -12.61
N LEU A 41 -0.13 -8.55 -11.32
CA LEU A 41 1.02 -8.21 -10.50
C LEU A 41 1.60 -9.45 -9.83
N LEU A 42 2.91 -9.43 -9.61
CA LEU A 42 3.58 -10.46 -8.82
C LEU A 42 3.01 -10.48 -7.39
N SER A 43 2.66 -11.68 -6.93
CA SER A 43 2.03 -11.91 -5.62
C SER A 43 3.03 -11.67 -4.49
N PHE A 44 2.52 -11.25 -3.33
CA PHE A 44 3.29 -11.22 -2.09
C PHE A 44 3.24 -12.60 -1.45
N THR A 45 4.40 -13.26 -1.29
CA THR A 45 4.51 -14.61 -0.75
C THR A 45 4.85 -14.64 0.74
N GLY A 46 5.05 -13.47 1.36
CA GLY A 46 5.49 -13.37 2.75
C GLY A 46 6.96 -13.78 2.94
N ASN A 47 7.33 -14.04 4.19
CA ASN A 47 8.72 -14.34 4.60
C ASN A 47 9.00 -15.84 4.69
N GLU A 48 8.08 -16.70 4.26
CA GLU A 48 8.22 -18.15 4.43
C GLU A 48 9.01 -18.77 3.28
N HIS A 49 10.22 -19.21 3.60
CA HIS A 49 11.21 -19.75 2.67
C HIS A 49 11.00 -21.23 2.31
N GLN A 50 9.94 -21.87 2.77
CA GLN A 50 9.90 -23.33 2.79
C GLN A 50 9.74 -23.95 1.39
N HIS A 51 9.21 -23.22 0.41
CA HIS A 51 9.23 -23.63 -1.00
C HIS A 51 9.39 -22.40 -1.89
N LYS A 52 10.30 -22.43 -2.89
CA LYS A 52 10.49 -21.37 -3.91
C LYS A 52 9.17 -21.10 -4.65
N LYS A 53 8.29 -20.28 -4.08
CA LYS A 53 7.12 -19.72 -4.77
C LYS A 53 7.62 -18.50 -5.52
N ILE A 54 7.37 -18.43 -6.83
CA ILE A 54 7.65 -17.25 -7.64
C ILE A 54 6.78 -16.12 -7.09
N GLY A 55 7.41 -15.08 -6.54
CA GLY A 55 6.70 -14.03 -5.80
C GLY A 55 7.62 -12.98 -5.19
N ILE A 56 7.02 -11.93 -4.66
CA ILE A 56 7.70 -10.91 -3.84
C ILE A 56 7.78 -11.46 -2.42
N SER A 57 9.00 -11.74 -1.95
CA SER A 57 9.30 -12.18 -0.57
C SER A 57 9.13 -11.05 0.43
N PHE A 58 7.90 -10.59 0.58
CA PHE A 58 7.48 -9.54 1.49
C PHE A 58 5.99 -9.74 1.79
N SER A 59 5.51 -9.27 2.93
CA SER A 59 4.08 -9.38 3.24
C SER A 59 3.32 -8.21 2.62
N LEU A 60 2.07 -8.47 2.19
CA LEU A 60 1.19 -7.40 1.71
C LEU A 60 0.90 -6.38 2.82
N LYS A 61 0.78 -6.84 4.07
CA LYS A 61 0.54 -6.00 5.26
C LYS A 61 1.69 -5.02 5.47
N ASP A 62 2.92 -5.50 5.43
CA ASP A 62 4.11 -4.68 5.63
C ASP A 62 4.29 -3.69 4.47
N TYR A 63 3.97 -4.10 3.24
CA TYR A 63 3.94 -3.19 2.10
C TYR A 63 2.92 -2.07 2.26
N LEU A 64 1.67 -2.38 2.63
CA LEU A 64 0.66 -1.35 2.85
C LEU A 64 1.10 -0.40 3.96
N THR A 65 1.60 -0.94 5.06
CA THR A 65 2.13 -0.16 6.20
C THR A 65 3.26 0.76 5.74
N LEU A 66 4.26 0.22 5.06
CA LEU A 66 5.39 0.99 4.53
C LEU A 66 4.93 2.15 3.66
N VAL A 67 4.00 1.92 2.73
CA VAL A 67 3.46 2.99 1.86
C VAL A 67 2.68 4.02 2.66
N GLY A 68 1.84 3.58 3.60
CA GLY A 68 1.06 4.47 4.45
C GLY A 68 1.94 5.37 5.31
N GLU A 69 2.94 4.81 6.01
CA GLU A 69 3.87 5.55 6.85
C GLU A 69 4.76 6.49 6.02
N THR A 70 5.28 6.02 4.88
CA THR A 70 6.09 6.86 3.97
C THR A 70 5.26 8.04 3.43
N GLY A 71 3.98 7.81 3.14
CA GLY A 71 3.07 8.86 2.68
C GLY A 71 2.79 9.93 3.74
N ARG A 72 2.82 9.59 5.04
CA ARG A 72 2.68 10.58 6.13
C ARG A 72 3.94 11.41 6.36
N ILE A 73 5.11 10.88 6.02
CA ILE A 73 6.40 11.58 6.14
C ILE A 73 6.59 12.57 4.97
N LEU A 74 5.67 12.59 3.98
CA LEU A 74 5.64 13.65 2.96
C LEU A 74 5.49 15.00 3.67
N ARG A 75 6.54 15.82 3.60
CA ARG A 75 6.64 17.07 4.34
C ARG A 75 5.48 18.02 3.99
N ASP A 76 4.95 18.70 5.01
CA ASP A 76 3.84 19.64 4.87
C ASP A 76 4.15 20.85 3.96
N ASP A 77 5.44 21.18 3.75
CA ASP A 77 5.88 22.22 2.80
C ASP A 77 5.85 21.75 1.34
N LYS A 78 5.52 20.48 1.10
CA LYS A 78 5.31 19.92 -0.24
C LYS A 78 3.82 19.72 -0.50
N ARG A 79 3.43 19.96 -1.74
CA ARG A 79 2.06 19.73 -2.21
C ARG A 79 1.74 18.23 -2.07
N GLY A 80 0.59 17.89 -1.48
CA GLY A 80 0.15 16.49 -1.36
C GLY A 80 0.78 15.73 -0.19
N ALA A 81 0.47 16.17 1.04
CA ALA A 81 0.86 15.50 2.27
C ALA A 81 -0.31 14.72 2.87
N ILE A 82 -0.04 13.54 3.45
CA ILE A 82 -1.02 12.82 4.27
C ILE A 82 -0.84 13.32 5.70
N SER A 83 -1.92 13.73 6.36
CA SER A 83 -1.86 14.20 7.74
C SER A 83 -1.16 13.18 8.65
N VAL A 84 -0.26 13.66 9.52
CA VAL A 84 0.37 12.85 10.58
C VAL A 84 -0.69 12.21 11.49
N LYS A 85 -1.86 12.84 11.64
CA LYS A 85 -2.99 12.32 12.42
C LYS A 85 -3.86 11.31 11.66
N ALA A 86 -3.57 11.04 10.38
CA ALA A 86 -4.37 10.11 9.59
C ALA A 86 -4.28 8.70 10.17
N ILE A 87 -5.43 8.05 10.34
CA ILE A 87 -5.56 6.66 10.82
C ILE A 87 -4.67 5.71 10.01
N ASN A 88 -4.14 4.64 10.61
CA ASN A 88 -3.33 3.63 9.90
C ASN A 88 -4.06 3.05 8.68
N ILE A 89 -3.35 2.92 7.56
CA ILE A 89 -3.89 2.40 6.29
C ILE A 89 -4.58 1.05 6.45
N LEU A 90 -4.05 0.15 7.29
CA LEU A 90 -4.68 -1.14 7.56
C LEU A 90 -6.03 -0.99 8.26
N VAL A 91 -6.12 -0.04 9.21
CA VAL A 91 -7.36 0.28 9.93
C VAL A 91 -8.39 0.91 8.98
N ARG A 92 -7.98 1.87 8.13
CA ARG A 92 -8.88 2.47 7.13
C ARG A 92 -9.43 1.43 6.15
N LEU A 93 -8.60 0.45 5.79
CA LEU A 93 -8.95 -0.63 4.87
C LEU A 93 -9.67 -1.82 5.53
N HIS A 94 -9.85 -1.82 6.85
CA HIS A 94 -10.39 -2.95 7.60
C HIS A 94 -9.61 -4.27 7.37
N ILE A 95 -8.33 -4.18 7.05
CA ILE A 95 -7.44 -5.33 6.91
C ILE A 95 -6.87 -5.62 8.30
N ARG A 96 -7.24 -6.78 8.88
CA ARG A 96 -6.83 -7.15 10.25
C ARG A 96 -5.31 -7.15 10.38
N ALA A 97 -4.79 -6.23 11.21
CA ALA A 97 -3.44 -6.32 11.73
C ALA A 97 -3.46 -7.29 12.91
N PHE A 98 -3.21 -8.58 12.68
CA PHE A 98 -2.88 -9.46 13.80
C PHE A 98 -1.46 -9.14 14.27
N VAL A 99 -1.31 -9.04 15.59
CA VAL A 99 -0.04 -8.97 16.33
C VAL A 99 0.77 -10.22 16.03
#